data_AF-A0A438J214-F1
#
_entry.id   AF-A0A438J214-F1
#
_cell.length_a   1.000
_cell.length_b   1.000
_cell.length_c   1.000
_cell.angle_alpha   90.00
_cell.angle_beta   90.00
_cell.angle_gamma   90.00
#
_symmetry.space_group_name_H-M   'P 1'
#
loop_
_entity.id
_entity.type
_entity.pdbx_description
1 polymer ?
#
loop_
_entity_poly.entity_id
_entity_poly.type
_entity_poly.pdbx_seq_one_letter_code
_entity_poly.pdbx_strand_id
1 'polypeptide(L)'
;MEKSWSFRGVVWLLCGFFMLSLLVCSTNADAEYDKKYHPTKNVNLTPFMQYLSVYQCMLNVSENCDKKYNLTEKGWPNVTNSDVDTFCKGGCAEHTKAVLECIFLVKQDYEFADENTVPKINHTITKGCNDGGFPENATFPLPDNPNSAMRASGRAGFGIIFSVVSAVLMAYSHV
;
A
#
# COMPACT_ATOMS: atom_id res chain seq x y z
N MET A 1 1.99 -48.63 -34.09
CA MET A 1 0.71 -47.93 -33.79
C MET A 1 1.05 -46.65 -33.06
N GLU A 2 1.27 -45.56 -33.80
CA GLU A 2 1.63 -44.26 -33.20
C GLU A 2 0.37 -43.40 -33.21
N LYS A 3 -0.20 -43.16 -32.02
CA LYS A 3 -1.39 -42.30 -31.88
C LYS A 3 -0.92 -40.86 -32.06
N SER A 4 -1.03 -40.34 -33.28
CA SER A 4 -0.87 -38.92 -33.57
C SER A 4 -2.01 -38.15 -32.88
N TRP A 5 -1.77 -37.72 -31.66
CA TRP A 5 -2.64 -36.76 -30.98
C TRP A 5 -2.55 -35.44 -31.74
N SER A 6 -3.69 -34.95 -32.24
CA SER A 6 -3.74 -33.69 -32.98
C SER A 6 -3.15 -32.57 -32.12
N PHE A 7 -2.03 -32.00 -32.57
CA PHE A 7 -1.30 -30.91 -31.91
C PHE A 7 -2.22 -29.76 -31.48
N ARG A 8 -3.24 -29.47 -32.30
CA ARG A 8 -4.30 -28.49 -32.00
C ARG A 8 -5.10 -28.83 -30.73
N GLY A 9 -5.41 -30.10 -30.51
CA GLY A 9 -6.14 -30.54 -29.31
C GLY A 9 -5.31 -30.41 -28.03
N VAL A 10 -4.02 -30.72 -28.11
CA VAL A 10 -3.09 -30.58 -26.97
C VAL A 10 -2.90 -29.12 -26.59
N VAL A 11 -2.73 -28.23 -27.57
CA VAL A 11 -2.61 -26.78 -27.33
C VAL A 11 -3.88 -26.21 -26.69
N TRP A 12 -5.06 -26.61 -27.16
CA TRP A 12 -6.34 -26.15 -26.57
C TRP A 12 -6.52 -26.62 -25.13
N LEU A 13 -6.13 -27.86 -24.81
CA LEU A 13 -6.18 -28.38 -23.45
C LEU A 13 -5.22 -27.65 -22.50
N LEU A 14 -4.00 -27.35 -22.96
CA LEU A 14 -3.00 -26.60 -22.17
C LEU A 14 -3.42 -25.14 -21.95
N CYS A 15 -3.95 -24.47 -22.98
CA CYS A 15 -4.48 -23.11 -22.84
C CYS A 15 -5.69 -23.07 -21.91
N GLY A 16 -6.60 -24.05 -22.01
CA GLY A 16 -7.75 -24.16 -21.11
C GLY A 16 -7.33 -24.33 -19.65
N PHE A 17 -6.34 -25.19 -19.39
CA PHE A 17 -5.83 -25.42 -18.04
C PHE A 17 -5.11 -24.19 -17.45
N PHE A 18 -4.34 -23.47 -18.28
CA PHE A 18 -3.67 -22.24 -17.87
C PHE A 18 -4.68 -21.12 -17.54
N MET A 19 -5.70 -20.94 -18.37
CA MET A 19 -6.77 -19.97 -18.12
C MET A 19 -7.59 -20.31 -16.87
N LEU A 20 -7.88 -21.60 -16.63
CA LEU A 20 -8.54 -22.05 -15.41
C LEU A 20 -7.68 -21.81 -14.16
N SER A 21 -6.36 -22.05 -14.25
CA SER A 21 -5.42 -21.78 -13.17
C SER A 21 -5.34 -20.29 -12.83
N LEU A 22 -5.33 -19.41 -13.85
CA LEU A 22 -5.37 -17.96 -13.65
C LEU A 22 -6.68 -17.50 -12.99
N LEU A 23 -7.81 -18.10 -13.37
CA LEU A 23 -9.13 -17.81 -12.79
C LEU A 23 -9.27 -18.27 -11.33
N VAL A 24 -8.68 -19.42 -10.98
CA VAL A 24 -8.70 -19.93 -9.60
C VAL A 24 -7.72 -19.15 -8.70
N CYS A 25 -6.61 -18.65 -9.26
CA CYS A 25 -5.70 -17.79 -8.54
C CYS A 25 -6.32 -16.42 -8.22
N SER A 26 -7.18 -15.86 -9.07
CA SER A 26 -7.76 -14.53 -8.84
C SER A 26 -8.87 -14.51 -7.78
N THR A 27 -9.61 -15.60 -7.57
CA THR A 27 -10.75 -15.62 -6.61
C THR A 27 -10.38 -15.98 -5.17
N ASN A 28 -9.17 -16.52 -4.94
CA ASN A 28 -8.69 -16.90 -3.60
C ASN A 28 -7.54 -16.01 -3.12
N ALA A 29 -6.94 -15.24 -4.03
CA ALA A 29 -5.81 -14.39 -3.69
C ALA A 29 -6.22 -13.23 -2.80
N ASP A 30 -7.33 -12.54 -3.03
CA ASP A 30 -7.73 -11.34 -2.30
C ASP A 30 -8.02 -11.60 -0.80
N ALA A 31 -8.79 -12.65 -0.49
CA ALA A 31 -9.16 -12.98 0.88
C ALA A 31 -7.98 -13.56 1.69
N GLU A 32 -7.15 -14.42 1.08
CA GLU A 32 -5.96 -14.95 1.76
C GLU A 32 -4.81 -13.95 1.81
N TYR A 33 -4.68 -13.08 0.78
CA TYR A 33 -3.72 -12.00 0.75
C TYR A 33 -4.04 -10.96 1.81
N ASP A 34 -5.30 -10.49 1.94
CA ASP A 34 -5.67 -9.62 3.05
C ASP A 34 -5.40 -10.32 4.38
N LYS A 35 -5.72 -11.62 4.51
CA LYS A 35 -5.44 -12.34 5.76
C LYS A 35 -3.95 -12.39 6.12
N LYS A 36 -3.06 -12.51 5.13
CA LYS A 36 -1.61 -12.70 5.30
C LYS A 36 -0.78 -11.41 5.25
N TYR A 37 -1.25 -10.41 4.52
CA TYR A 37 -0.57 -9.15 4.23
C TYR A 37 -1.34 -7.92 4.72
N HIS A 38 -2.44 -8.08 5.49
CA HIS A 38 -3.03 -6.95 6.19
C HIS A 38 -1.91 -6.26 7.00
N PRO A 39 -1.62 -4.98 6.74
CA PRO A 39 -0.42 -4.33 7.23
C PRO A 39 -0.31 -4.44 8.76
N THR A 40 -1.44 -4.35 9.47
CA THR A 40 -1.48 -4.37 10.95
C THR A 40 -1.40 -5.76 11.59
N LYS A 41 -1.37 -6.87 10.83
CA LYS A 41 -1.40 -8.23 11.42
C LYS A 41 -0.05 -8.72 11.95
N ASN A 42 1.07 -8.04 11.65
CA ASN A 42 2.38 -8.47 12.12
C ASN A 42 3.28 -7.30 12.53
N VAL A 43 3.18 -6.83 13.77
CA VAL A 43 3.89 -5.64 14.28
C VAL A 43 5.42 -5.79 14.41
N ASN A 44 5.99 -6.96 14.11
CA ASN A 44 7.44 -7.24 14.21
C ASN A 44 8.07 -7.64 12.86
N LEU A 45 7.81 -6.83 11.83
CA LEU A 45 8.35 -7.00 10.49
C LEU A 45 9.82 -6.56 10.40
N THR A 46 10.57 -7.12 9.45
CA THR A 46 11.89 -6.58 9.08
C THR A 46 11.75 -5.14 8.56
N PRO A 47 12.79 -4.29 8.65
CA PRO A 47 12.68 -2.87 8.29
C PRO A 47 12.10 -2.62 6.88
N PHE A 48 12.52 -3.40 5.88
CA PHE A 48 11.99 -3.28 4.51
C PHE A 48 10.48 -3.56 4.45
N MET A 49 10.03 -4.59 5.16
CA MET A 49 8.62 -5.00 5.16
C MET A 49 7.75 -4.01 5.94
N GLN A 50 8.29 -3.34 6.97
CA GLN A 50 7.61 -2.22 7.62
C GLN A 50 7.33 -1.08 6.63
N TYR A 51 8.34 -0.65 5.85
CA TYR A 51 8.15 0.40 4.83
C TYR A 51 7.17 -0.01 3.73
N LEU A 52 7.20 -1.27 3.29
CA LEU A 52 6.22 -1.79 2.34
C LEU A 52 4.80 -1.74 2.93
N SER A 53 4.65 -2.11 4.19
CA SER A 53 3.36 -2.06 4.90
C SER A 53 2.84 -0.63 5.06
N VAL A 54 3.74 0.33 5.32
CA VAL A 54 3.40 1.77 5.33
C VAL A 54 2.85 2.20 3.96
N TYR A 55 3.53 1.82 2.88
CA TYR A 55 3.05 2.14 1.53
C TYR A 55 1.66 1.54 1.27
N GLN A 56 1.43 0.29 1.69
CA GLN A 56 0.11 -0.35 1.59
C GLN A 56 -0.96 0.40 2.39
N CYS A 57 -0.65 0.92 3.59
CA CYS A 57 -1.57 1.78 4.33
C CYS A 57 -1.95 3.03 3.53
N MET A 58 -0.97 3.70 2.90
CA MET A 58 -1.20 4.92 2.10
C MET A 58 -2.01 4.68 0.81
N LEU A 59 -2.02 3.45 0.29
CA LEU A 59 -2.86 3.07 -0.85
C LEU A 59 -4.35 3.03 -0.51
N ASN A 60 -4.71 3.01 0.78
CA ASN A 60 -6.10 3.13 1.21
C ASN A 60 -6.58 4.58 1.03
N VAL A 61 -7.12 4.88 -0.15
CA VAL A 61 -7.66 6.18 -0.53
C VAL A 61 -9.19 6.14 -0.55
N SER A 62 -9.83 7.24 -0.14
CA SER A 62 -11.28 7.37 -0.19
C SER A 62 -11.70 8.08 -1.49
N GLU A 63 -12.62 7.48 -2.25
CA GLU A 63 -13.19 8.11 -3.46
C GLU A 63 -14.05 9.34 -3.15
N ASN A 64 -14.54 9.43 -1.91
CA ASN A 64 -15.34 10.55 -1.43
C ASN A 64 -14.49 11.78 -1.08
N CYS A 65 -13.18 11.61 -1.01
CA CYS A 65 -12.24 12.66 -0.65
C CYS A 65 -11.51 13.20 -1.88
N ASP A 66 -11.30 14.51 -1.92
CA ASP A 66 -10.41 15.11 -2.91
C ASP A 66 -9.00 14.52 -2.73
N LYS A 67 -8.35 14.22 -3.85
CA LYS A 67 -7.01 13.65 -3.91
C LYS A 67 -5.98 14.51 -3.18
N LYS A 68 -6.22 15.82 -3.07
CA LYS A 68 -5.36 16.71 -2.28
C LYS A 68 -5.31 16.35 -0.79
N TYR A 69 -6.32 15.66 -0.26
CA TYR A 69 -6.36 15.22 1.14
C TYR A 69 -5.69 13.87 1.37
N ASN A 70 -5.28 13.18 0.30
CA ASN A 70 -4.62 11.89 0.42
C ASN A 70 -3.23 12.04 1.05
N LEU A 71 -2.96 11.19 2.03
CA LEU A 71 -1.65 11.10 2.65
C LEU A 71 -0.66 10.44 1.68
N THR A 72 0.53 11.02 1.57
CA THR A 72 1.62 10.50 0.71
C THR A 72 2.93 10.48 1.49
N GLU A 73 4.01 9.93 0.92
CA GLU A 73 5.33 9.99 1.54
C GLU A 73 5.84 11.41 1.80
N LYS A 74 5.25 12.42 1.13
CA LYS A 74 5.58 13.83 1.31
C LYS A 74 5.20 14.36 2.70
N GLY A 75 4.24 13.74 3.37
CA GLY A 75 3.75 14.19 4.67
C GLY A 75 2.43 14.93 4.60
N TRP A 76 2.36 16.06 5.30
CA TRP A 76 1.12 16.81 5.50
C TRP A 76 0.43 17.13 4.16
N PRO A 77 -0.86 16.76 3.98
CA PRO A 77 -1.61 17.03 2.74
C PRO A 77 -1.93 18.51 2.50
N ASN A 78 -1.40 19.42 3.32
CA ASN A 78 -1.56 20.87 3.20
C ASN A 78 -3.03 21.34 3.23
N VAL A 79 -3.82 20.79 4.16
CA VAL A 79 -5.19 21.24 4.42
C VAL A 79 -5.16 22.65 5.01
N THR A 80 -5.87 23.58 4.39
CA THR A 80 -5.93 25.00 4.80
C THR A 80 -7.24 25.32 5.55
N ASN A 81 -7.36 26.53 6.09
CA ASN A 81 -8.58 27.02 6.74
C ASN A 81 -9.82 26.94 5.83
N SER A 82 -9.67 27.16 4.52
CA SER A 82 -10.78 27.06 3.57
C SER A 82 -11.31 25.63 3.38
N ASP A 83 -10.49 24.64 3.74
CA ASP A 83 -10.80 23.23 3.55
C ASP A 83 -11.41 22.57 4.80
N VAL A 84 -11.47 23.28 5.93
CA VAL A 84 -11.90 22.73 7.23
C VAL A 84 -13.26 22.04 7.13
N ASP A 85 -14.26 22.70 6.54
CA ASP A 85 -15.61 22.15 6.47
C ASP A 85 -15.65 20.85 5.66
N THR A 86 -15.09 20.88 4.44
CA THR A 86 -15.03 19.74 3.53
C THR A 86 -14.20 18.58 4.09
N PHE A 87 -13.05 18.88 4.69
CA PHE A 87 -12.13 17.86 5.20
C PHE A 87 -12.64 17.23 6.51
N CYS A 88 -13.09 18.05 7.46
CA CYS A 88 -13.47 17.58 8.80
C CYS A 88 -14.90 17.04 8.87
N LYS A 89 -15.85 17.58 8.09
CA LYS A 89 -17.24 17.09 8.09
C LYS A 89 -17.52 16.09 6.97
N GLY A 90 -16.67 16.02 5.94
CA GLY A 90 -16.82 15.14 4.79
C GLY A 90 -16.33 13.70 4.99
N GLY A 91 -15.90 13.31 6.20
CA GLY A 91 -15.37 11.97 6.48
C GLY A 91 -13.88 11.79 6.16
N CYS A 92 -13.24 12.80 5.56
CA CYS A 92 -11.85 12.72 5.10
C CYS A 92 -10.85 12.80 6.25
N ALA A 93 -11.15 13.58 7.30
CA ALA A 93 -10.35 13.62 8.50
C ALA A 93 -10.32 12.26 9.22
N GLU A 94 -11.46 11.58 9.37
CA GLU A 94 -11.48 10.23 9.95
C GLU A 94 -10.74 9.22 9.07
N HIS A 95 -10.94 9.28 7.75
CA HIS A 95 -10.23 8.40 6.81
C HIS A 95 -8.72 8.58 6.91
N THR A 96 -8.22 9.82 6.86
CA THR A 96 -6.79 10.10 6.99
C THR A 96 -6.25 9.68 8.35
N LYS A 97 -7.02 9.83 9.44
CA LYS A 97 -6.64 9.32 10.77
C LYS A 97 -6.54 7.79 10.81
N ALA A 98 -7.43 7.07 10.12
CA ALA A 98 -7.35 5.62 10.00
C ALA A 98 -6.11 5.17 9.22
N VAL A 99 -5.75 5.89 8.14
CA VAL A 99 -4.49 5.64 7.42
C VAL A 99 -3.27 5.88 8.32
N LEU A 100 -3.26 6.98 9.08
CA LEU A 100 -2.20 7.29 10.04
C LEU A 100 -2.09 6.20 11.13
N GLU A 101 -3.20 5.73 11.66
CA GLU A 101 -3.22 4.62 12.62
C GLU A 101 -2.63 3.34 12.03
N CYS A 102 -2.98 3.00 10.79
CA CYS A 102 -2.36 1.88 10.07
C CYS A 102 -0.84 2.02 10.00
N ILE A 103 -0.33 3.20 9.62
CA ILE A 103 1.11 3.49 9.54
C ILE A 103 1.76 3.34 10.92
N PHE A 104 1.15 3.88 11.97
CA PHE A 104 1.67 3.80 13.32
C PHE A 104 1.79 2.35 13.81
N LEU A 105 0.80 1.51 13.51
CA LEU A 105 0.79 0.10 13.91
C LEU A 105 1.90 -0.70 13.22
N VAL A 106 2.26 -0.38 11.98
CA VAL A 106 3.30 -1.11 11.23
C VAL A 106 4.70 -0.54 11.39
N LYS A 107 4.80 0.77 11.66
CA LYS A 107 6.06 1.47 11.91
C LYS A 107 5.81 2.70 12.79
N GLN A 108 5.97 2.52 14.10
CA GLN A 108 5.70 3.54 15.11
C GLN A 108 6.56 4.81 14.96
N ASP A 109 7.80 4.63 14.51
CA ASP A 109 8.80 5.67 14.28
C ASP A 109 8.86 6.09 12.80
N TYR A 110 7.74 6.01 12.07
CA TYR A 110 7.68 6.50 10.70
C TYR A 110 7.71 8.04 10.66
N GLU A 111 8.63 8.55 9.85
CA GLU A 111 8.81 9.97 9.57
C GLU A 111 8.59 10.20 8.07
N PHE A 112 7.79 11.23 7.77
CA PHE A 112 7.48 11.66 6.42
C PHE A 112 8.63 12.51 5.85
N ALA A 113 8.60 12.78 4.55
CA ALA A 113 9.65 13.57 3.91
C ALA A 113 9.71 15.04 4.37
N ASP A 114 8.63 15.56 4.96
CA ASP A 114 8.54 16.89 5.57
C ASP A 114 8.93 16.91 7.07
N GLU A 115 9.59 15.85 7.54
CA GLU A 115 10.04 15.68 8.94
C GLU A 115 8.88 15.65 9.96
N ASN A 116 7.65 15.45 9.50
CA ASN A 116 6.52 15.21 10.39
C ASN A 116 6.44 13.72 10.76
N THR A 117 5.93 13.46 11.96
CA THR A 117 5.65 12.10 12.43
C THR A 117 4.15 11.83 12.40
N VAL A 118 3.78 10.55 12.40
CA VAL A 118 2.37 10.13 12.42
C VAL A 118 1.57 10.78 13.58
N PRO A 119 2.05 10.78 14.85
CA PRO A 119 1.35 11.44 15.93
C PRO A 119 1.17 12.96 15.72
N LYS A 120 2.17 13.61 15.12
CA LYS A 120 2.18 15.06 14.88
C LYS A 120 1.12 15.46 13.86
N ILE A 121 1.00 14.70 12.78
CA ILE A 121 -0.04 14.90 11.77
C ILE A 121 -1.42 14.63 12.39
N ASN A 122 -1.60 13.51 13.12
CA ASN A 122 -2.88 13.16 13.75
C ASN A 122 -3.35 14.23 14.76
N HIS A 123 -2.43 14.76 15.57
CA HIS A 123 -2.71 15.88 16.47
C HIS A 123 -3.13 17.14 15.70
N THR A 124 -2.44 17.45 14.60
CA THR A 124 -2.78 18.60 13.75
C THR A 124 -4.19 18.49 13.16
N ILE A 125 -4.57 17.30 12.66
CA ILE A 125 -5.94 17.01 12.18
C ILE A 125 -6.95 17.23 13.30
N THR A 126 -6.71 16.62 14.47
CA THR A 126 -7.63 16.67 15.60
C THR A 126 -7.82 18.10 16.09
N LYS A 127 -6.73 18.86 16.25
CA LYS A 127 -6.79 20.25 16.65
C LYS A 127 -7.50 21.11 15.61
N GLY A 128 -7.13 20.98 14.33
CA GLY A 128 -7.71 21.83 13.29
C GLY A 128 -9.20 21.60 13.07
N CYS A 129 -9.67 20.35 13.19
CA CYS A 129 -11.09 20.05 13.11
C CYS A 129 -11.87 20.49 14.36
N ASN A 130 -11.27 20.47 15.55
CA ASN A 130 -11.92 20.93 16.78
C ASN A 130 -11.97 22.46 16.88
N ASP A 131 -10.87 23.12 16.53
CA ASP A 131 -10.70 24.58 16.62
C ASP A 131 -11.33 25.30 15.41
N GLY A 132 -11.71 24.56 14.37
CA GLY A 132 -12.28 25.11 13.14
C GLY A 132 -11.27 25.79 12.23
N GLY A 133 -9.98 25.43 12.32
CA GLY A 133 -8.91 26.05 11.56
C GLY A 133 -7.58 25.32 11.58
N PHE A 134 -6.89 25.30 10.44
CA PHE A 134 -5.52 24.80 10.30
C PHE A 134 -4.52 25.96 10.23
N PRO A 135 -3.31 25.83 10.81
CA PRO A 135 -2.31 26.88 10.71
C PRO A 135 -1.92 27.11 9.24
N GLU A 136 -2.09 28.35 8.77
CA GLU A 136 -1.81 28.74 7.37
C GLU A 136 -0.32 28.62 7.00
N ASN A 137 0.53 28.63 8.03
CA ASN A 137 1.97 28.46 7.93
C ASN A 137 2.34 27.40 8.96
N ALA A 138 2.39 26.13 8.55
CA ALA A 138 2.64 25.04 9.48
C ALA A 138 4.10 25.03 9.96
N THR A 139 4.48 25.94 10.85
CA THR A 139 5.54 25.70 11.82
C THR A 139 4.96 24.73 12.83
N PHE A 140 4.99 23.44 12.50
CA PHE A 140 4.41 22.40 13.34
C PHE A 140 5.18 22.36 14.67
N PRO A 141 4.53 22.65 15.82
CA PRO A 141 5.18 22.51 17.12
C PRO A 141 5.62 21.06 17.31
N LEU A 142 6.88 20.87 17.72
CA LEU A 142 7.43 19.56 18.04
C LEU A 142 6.64 18.97 19.23
N PRO A 143 6.22 17.69 19.18
CA PRO A 143 6.09 16.94 20.41
C PRO A 143 7.48 16.68 20.99
N ASP A 144 7.62 16.98 22.27
CA ASP A 144 8.77 16.75 23.12
C ASP A 144 8.98 15.25 23.33
N ASN A 145 9.53 14.57 22.30
CA ASN A 145 10.37 13.35 22.36
C ASN A 145 10.26 12.50 21.07
N PRO A 146 11.15 12.67 20.08
CA PRO A 146 11.26 11.75 18.95
C PRO A 146 12.37 10.70 19.16
N ASN A 147 11.99 9.43 19.21
CA ASN A 147 12.88 8.29 19.06
C ASN A 147 13.13 8.01 17.56
N SER A 148 14.39 8.16 17.12
CA SER A 148 14.82 7.95 15.73
C SER A 148 15.05 6.47 15.40
N ALA A 149 14.76 6.05 14.16
CA ALA A 149 15.43 4.86 13.60
C ALA A 149 15.77 4.97 12.10
N MET A 150 16.80 4.18 11.78
CA MET A 150 17.73 4.28 10.67
C MET A 150 17.23 3.64 9.36
N ARG A 151 17.64 4.21 8.22
CA ARG A 151 17.36 3.69 6.86
C ARG A 151 18.38 2.63 6.43
N ALA A 152 17.90 1.44 6.06
CA ALA A 152 18.68 0.45 5.29
C ALA A 152 17.79 -0.15 4.19
N SER A 153 18.10 0.17 2.93
CA SER A 153 17.36 -0.28 1.74
C SER A 153 17.87 -1.64 1.23
N GLY A 154 17.00 -2.64 1.11
CA GLY A 154 17.30 -3.93 0.48
C GLY A 154 16.39 -4.22 -0.71
N ARG A 155 16.98 -4.40 -1.90
CA ARG A 155 16.33 -4.85 -3.15
C ARG A 155 16.41 -6.38 -3.25
N ALA A 156 15.29 -7.09 -3.29
CA ALA A 156 15.22 -8.45 -3.85
C ALA A 156 13.76 -8.86 -4.14
N GLY A 157 13.40 -9.11 -5.40
CA GLY A 157 12.04 -9.58 -5.72
C GLY A 157 11.69 -9.84 -7.20
N PHE A 158 12.65 -10.06 -8.11
CA PHE A 158 12.39 -10.24 -9.55
C PHE A 158 12.72 -11.64 -10.11
N GLY A 159 12.85 -12.66 -9.25
CA GLY A 159 13.35 -13.99 -9.68
C GLY A 159 12.32 -14.95 -10.29
N ILE A 160 11.03 -14.82 -9.97
CA ILE A 160 10.06 -15.91 -10.25
C ILE A 160 9.45 -15.82 -11.65
N ILE A 161 9.35 -14.63 -12.24
CA ILE A 161 8.68 -14.41 -13.54
C ILE A 161 9.52 -14.96 -14.72
N PHE A 162 10.86 -14.96 -14.60
CA PHE A 162 11.76 -15.42 -15.67
C PHE A 162 11.64 -16.91 -15.98
N SER A 163 11.27 -17.75 -15.00
CA SER A 163 11.28 -19.21 -15.15
C SER A 163 10.18 -19.74 -16.08
N VAL A 164 9.00 -19.10 -16.09
CA VAL A 164 7.85 -19.55 -16.88
C VAL A 164 8.01 -19.18 -18.36
N VAL A 165 8.59 -18.02 -18.66
CA VAL A 165 8.84 -17.57 -20.04
C VAL A 165 9.86 -18.48 -20.74
N SER A 166 10.89 -18.93 -20.04
CA SER A 166 11.89 -19.84 -20.58
C SER A 166 11.31 -21.20 -20.97
N ALA A 167 10.36 -21.74 -20.20
CA ALA A 167 9.73 -23.03 -20.52
C ALA A 167 8.85 -22.95 -21.78
N VAL A 168 8.16 -21.83 -22.00
CA VAL A 168 7.34 -21.61 -23.21
C VAL A 168 8.22 -21.44 -24.45
N LEU A 169 9.34 -20.71 -24.32
CA LEU A 169 10.30 -20.55 -25.42
C LEU A 169 10.97 -21.87 -25.80
N MET A 170 11.34 -22.71 -24.83
CA MET A 170 11.93 -24.03 -25.09
C MET A 170 10.92 -25.00 -25.73
N ALA A 171 9.63 -24.86 -25.45
CA ALA A 171 8.58 -25.64 -26.11
C ALA A 171 8.35 -25.19 -27.57
N TYR A 172 8.58 -23.91 -27.89
CA TYR A 172 8.42 -23.37 -29.24
C TYR A 172 9.58 -23.73 -30.17
N SER A 173 10.79 -23.98 -29.63
CA SER A 173 11.97 -24.34 -30.42
C SER A 173 12.05 -25.82 -30.85
N HIS A 174 11.10 -26.66 -30.43
CA HIS A 174 11.02 -28.09 -30.77
C HIS A 174 9.86 -28.45 -31.71
N VAL A 175 9.24 -27.45 -32.35
CA VAL A 175 8.30 -27.58 -33.47
C VAL A 175 8.93 -26.98 -34.71
#